data_AF-A0A7X8VAH0-F1
#
_entry.id   AF-A0A7X8VAH0-F1
#
_cell.length_a   1.000
_cell.length_b   1.000
_cell.length_c   1.000
_cell.angle_alpha   90.00
_cell.angle_beta   90.00
_cell.angle_gamma   90.00
#
_symmetry.space_group_name_H-M   'P 1'
#
loop_
_entity.id
_entity.type
_entity.pdbx_description
1 polymer ?
#
loop_
_entity_poly.entity_id
_entity_poly.type
_entity_poly.pdbx_seq_one_letter_code
_entity_poly.pdbx_strand_id
1 'polypeptide(L)'
;LKVITGFKSPADILFFDDIARWKKNSSQFILTVDSGAADFECYTGFVTEHIPKLKCDDVSKAVAIVVGPPPMMHFSTLELLKMGFLEENIWISLERKMCCGIGKCGHCKINDVYVCIDGPVFNYAKAKTLID
;
A
#
# COMPACT_ATOMS: atom_id res chain seq x y z
N LEU A 1 12.97 -4.74 -7.43
CA LEU A 1 11.73 -4.60 -6.64
C LEU A 1 12.09 -4.25 -5.20
N LYS A 2 11.35 -3.34 -4.57
CA LYS A 2 11.43 -3.05 -3.14
C LYS A 2 10.07 -3.30 -2.53
N VAL A 3 10.03 -3.96 -1.37
CA VAL A 3 8.76 -4.39 -0.75
C VAL A 3 8.79 -4.04 0.74
N ILE A 4 7.71 -3.42 1.21
CA ILE A 4 7.43 -3.24 2.64
C ILE A 4 6.11 -3.96 2.92
N THR A 5 6.10 -4.83 3.92
CA THR A 5 4.89 -5.54 4.39
C THR A 5 4.70 -5.26 5.87
N GLY A 6 3.43 -5.14 6.28
CA GLY A 6 3.06 -4.85 7.66
C GLY A 6 1.96 -5.78 8.14
N PHE A 7 2.11 -6.29 9.36
CA PHE A 7 1.12 -7.15 10.03
C PHE A 7 0.86 -6.64 11.44
N LYS A 8 -0.23 -7.11 12.06
CA LYS A 8 -0.58 -6.68 13.42
C LYS A 8 0.34 -7.28 14.50
N SER A 9 0.71 -8.56 14.33
CA SER A 9 1.62 -9.29 15.20
C SER A 9 2.35 -10.40 14.42
N PRO A 10 3.42 -10.99 14.98
CA PRO A 10 4.09 -12.13 14.35
C PRO A 10 3.17 -13.32 14.07
N ALA A 11 2.12 -13.52 14.88
CA ALA A 11 1.15 -14.59 14.69
C ALA A 11 0.17 -14.31 13.53
N ASP A 12 0.02 -13.05 13.13
CA ASP A 12 -0.84 -12.62 12.02
C ASP A 12 -0.10 -12.57 10.68
N ILE A 13 1.17 -12.97 10.64
CA ILE A 13 1.94 -13.02 9.39
C ILE A 13 1.34 -14.09 8.49
N LEU A 14 0.97 -13.68 7.29
CA LEU A 14 0.43 -14.54 6.24
C LEU A 14 1.40 -14.58 5.05
N PHE A 15 1.17 -15.55 4.15
CA PHE A 15 1.90 -15.66 2.88
C PHE A 15 3.41 -15.91 3.03
N PHE A 16 3.79 -16.84 3.91
CA PHE A 16 5.19 -17.17 4.20
C PHE A 16 6.01 -17.52 2.94
N ASP A 17 5.42 -18.25 1.99
CA ASP A 17 6.09 -18.59 0.72
C ASP A 17 6.38 -17.35 -0.14
N ASP A 18 5.44 -16.40 -0.19
CA ASP A 18 5.61 -15.13 -0.91
C ASP A 18 6.64 -14.24 -0.22
N ILE A 19 6.62 -14.19 1.12
CA ILE A 19 7.62 -13.48 1.93
C ILE A 19 9.01 -14.05 1.68
N ALA A 20 9.19 -15.37 1.70
CA ALA A 20 10.46 -16.02 1.40
C ALA A 20 10.93 -15.69 -0.03
N ARG A 21 10.02 -15.71 -1.00
CA ARG A 21 10.30 -15.32 -2.39
C ARG A 21 10.72 -13.84 -2.49
N TRP A 22 10.06 -12.93 -1.76
CA TRP A 22 10.39 -11.50 -1.80
C TRP A 22 11.68 -11.17 -1.04
N LYS A 23 11.95 -11.82 0.09
CA LYS A 23 13.24 -11.75 0.81
C LYS A 23 14.40 -12.09 -0.12
N LYS A 24 14.24 -13.11 -0.98
CA LYS A 24 15.30 -13.56 -1.91
C LYS A 24 15.46 -12.67 -3.16
N ASN A 25 14.36 -12.17 -3.72
CA ASN A 25 14.36 -11.56 -5.06
C ASN A 25 14.23 -10.03 -5.07
N SER A 26 13.97 -9.41 -3.91
CA SER A 26 13.88 -7.95 -3.80
C SER A 26 15.24 -7.35 -3.46
N SER A 27 15.55 -6.17 -4.01
CA SER A 27 16.78 -5.45 -3.63
C SER A 27 16.68 -4.84 -2.23
N GLN A 28 15.45 -4.69 -1.72
CA GLN A 28 15.16 -4.29 -0.34
C GLN A 28 13.81 -4.90 0.06
N PHE A 29 13.80 -5.68 1.15
CA PHE A 29 12.59 -6.25 1.74
C PHE A 29 12.52 -5.84 3.22
N ILE A 30 11.37 -5.29 3.62
CA ILE A 30 11.10 -4.87 5.00
C ILE A 30 9.79 -5.51 5.45
N LEU A 31 9.83 -6.17 6.60
CA LEU A 31 8.67 -6.74 7.27
C LEU A 31 8.51 -6.04 8.61
N THR A 32 7.32 -5.50 8.88
CA THR A 32 7.01 -4.84 10.15
C THR A 32 5.80 -5.49 10.84
N VAL A 33 5.79 -5.44 12.16
CA VAL A 33 4.66 -5.82 13.01
C VAL A 33 4.29 -4.68 13.95
N ASP A 34 3.00 -4.42 14.15
CA ASP A 34 2.55 -3.33 15.05
C ASP A 34 2.91 -3.63 16.52
N SER A 35 2.86 -4.91 16.91
CA SER A 35 3.10 -5.35 18.29
C SER A 35 3.76 -6.72 18.36
N GLY A 36 4.54 -6.96 19.42
CA GLY A 36 5.31 -8.19 19.62
C GLY A 36 6.81 -7.91 19.74
N ALA A 37 7.57 -8.89 20.23
CA ALA A 37 9.02 -8.77 20.27
C ALA A 37 9.56 -8.78 18.83
N ALA A 38 10.29 -7.72 18.45
CA ALA A 38 11.12 -7.77 17.26
C ALA A 38 12.07 -8.96 17.39
N ASP A 39 12.02 -9.87 16.42
CA ASP A 39 13.06 -10.87 16.23
C ASP A 39 14.01 -10.41 15.11
N PHE A 40 14.98 -11.24 14.77
CA PHE A 40 15.92 -10.91 13.69
C PHE A 40 15.23 -10.79 12.32
N GLU A 41 13.99 -11.25 12.19
CA GLU A 41 13.28 -11.37 10.92
C GLU A 41 12.25 -10.24 10.67
N CYS A 42 11.85 -9.47 11.69
CA CYS A 42 10.86 -8.39 11.57
C CYS A 42 11.15 -7.17 12.46
N TYR A 43 10.75 -5.99 11.98
CA TYR A 43 10.78 -4.73 12.75
C TYR A 43 9.48 -4.53 13.51
N THR A 44 9.52 -3.86 14.67
CA THR A 44 8.30 -3.38 15.34
C THR A 44 7.99 -1.95 14.90
N GLY A 45 6.74 -1.66 14.53
CA GLY A 45 6.26 -0.34 14.12
C GLY A 45 5.50 -0.34 12.79
N PHE A 46 5.08 0.85 12.37
CA PHE A 46 4.28 1.01 11.15
C PHE A 46 5.14 1.00 9.87
N VAL A 47 4.56 0.50 8.78
CA VAL A 47 5.19 0.50 7.45
C VAL A 47 5.63 1.90 6.99
N THR A 48 4.89 2.94 7.40
CA THR A 48 5.13 4.34 7.04
C THR A 48 6.49 4.84 7.52
N GLU A 49 6.98 4.36 8.66
CA GLU A 49 8.28 4.74 9.23
C GLU A 49 9.47 4.19 8.42
N HIS A 50 9.21 3.24 7.52
CA HIS A 50 10.24 2.59 6.70
C HIS A 50 10.24 3.10 5.26
N ILE A 51 9.21 3.83 4.82
CA ILE A 51 9.14 4.42 3.48
C ILE A 51 10.32 5.38 3.23
N PRO A 52 10.63 6.35 4.12
CA PRO A 52 11.77 7.26 3.91
C PRO A 52 13.14 6.56 3.86
N LYS A 53 13.22 5.30 4.32
CA LYS A 53 14.46 4.49 4.35
C LYS A 53 14.65 3.69 3.04
N LEU A 54 13.72 3.79 2.08
CA LEU A 54 13.83 3.13 0.78
C LEU A 54 14.90 3.81 -0.07
N LYS A 55 15.84 3.02 -0.60
CA LYS A 55 16.95 3.52 -1.42
C LYS A 55 16.58 3.58 -2.90
N CYS A 56 15.99 4.68 -3.37
CA CYS A 56 15.62 4.83 -4.78
C CYS A 56 16.69 5.59 -5.57
N ASP A 57 17.18 5.00 -6.67
CA ASP A 57 18.22 5.62 -7.51
C ASP A 57 17.69 6.85 -8.26
N ASP A 58 16.47 6.75 -8.81
CA ASP A 58 15.74 7.85 -9.44
C ASP A 58 14.27 7.78 -9.03
N VAL A 59 13.91 8.60 -8.03
CA VAL A 59 12.55 8.64 -7.49
C VAL A 59 11.53 9.13 -8.54
N SER A 60 11.95 10.02 -9.45
CA SER A 60 11.05 10.61 -10.45
C SER A 60 10.52 9.58 -11.47
N LYS A 61 11.26 8.48 -11.66
CA LYS A 61 10.88 7.35 -12.53
C LYS A 61 10.35 6.14 -11.77
N ALA A 62 10.40 6.18 -10.44
CA ALA A 62 9.94 5.07 -9.61
C ALA A 62 8.41 5.04 -9.55
N VAL A 63 7.84 3.85 -9.64
CA VAL A 63 6.40 3.60 -9.48
C VAL A 63 6.15 2.96 -8.13
N ALA A 64 5.18 3.48 -7.38
CA ALA A 64 4.77 2.95 -6.08
C ALA A 64 3.37 2.34 -6.16
N ILE A 65 3.19 1.19 -5.51
CA ILE A 65 1.90 0.53 -5.36
C ILE A 65 1.63 0.44 -3.85
N VAL A 66 0.50 0.97 -3.41
CA VAL A 66 0.11 1.03 -2.01
C VAL A 66 -1.24 0.32 -1.83
N VAL A 67 -1.27 -0.68 -0.98
CA VAL A 67 -2.45 -1.50 -0.70
C VAL A 67 -2.55 -1.71 0.80
N GLY A 68 -3.71 -1.42 1.37
CA GLY A 68 -3.96 -1.62 2.79
C GLY A 68 -5.10 -0.74 3.31
N PRO A 69 -5.24 -0.62 4.64
CA PRO A 69 -6.28 0.18 5.25
C PRO A 69 -6.19 1.66 4.85
N PRO A 70 -7.32 2.40 4.77
CA PRO A 70 -7.32 3.81 4.34
C PRO A 70 -6.33 4.73 5.07
N PRO A 71 -6.16 4.66 6.41
CA PRO A 71 -5.15 5.46 7.09
C PRO A 71 -3.73 5.13 6.65
N MET A 72 -3.42 3.83 6.48
CA MET A 72 -2.10 3.38 6.05
C MET A 72 -1.80 3.85 4.63
N MET A 73 -2.77 3.75 3.71
CA MET A 73 -2.60 4.25 2.35
C MET A 73 -2.38 5.76 2.30
N HIS A 74 -3.14 6.53 3.09
CA HIS A 74 -3.00 7.99 3.15
C HIS A 74 -1.60 8.41 3.60
N PHE A 75 -1.15 7.92 4.77
CA PHE A 75 0.16 8.29 5.29
C PHE A 75 1.31 7.74 4.44
N SER A 76 1.17 6.53 3.88
CA SER A 76 2.18 5.98 2.98
C SER A 76 2.34 6.83 1.72
N THR A 77 1.23 7.31 1.16
CA THR A 77 1.26 8.19 -0.01
C THR A 77 1.90 9.54 0.32
N LEU A 78 1.60 10.12 1.49
CA LEU A 78 2.26 11.36 1.94
C LEU A 78 3.77 11.20 2.07
N GLU A 79 4.26 10.08 2.63
CA GLU A 79 5.70 9.82 2.72
C GLU A 79 6.34 9.62 1.34
N LEU A 80 5.67 8.94 0.40
CA LEU A 80 6.15 8.80 -0.97
C LEU A 80 6.23 10.15 -1.70
N LEU A 81 5.25 11.03 -1.53
CA LEU A 81 5.28 12.38 -2.08
C LEU A 81 6.43 13.20 -1.49
N LYS A 82 6.69 13.10 -0.17
CA LYS A 82 7.84 13.75 0.47
C LYS A 82 9.18 13.25 -0.07
N MET A 83 9.27 11.99 -0.46
CA MET A 83 10.46 11.44 -1.12
C MET A 83 10.66 11.96 -2.55
N GLY A 84 9.64 12.59 -3.15
CA GLY A 84 9.68 13.13 -4.51
C GLY A 84 9.05 12.23 -5.57
N PHE A 85 8.23 11.25 -5.19
CA PHE A 85 7.44 10.50 -6.18
C PHE A 85 6.44 11.44 -6.85
N LEU A 86 6.30 11.31 -8.17
CA LEU A 86 5.26 12.00 -8.93
C LEU A 86 3.90 11.35 -8.62
N GLU A 87 2.84 12.16 -8.52
CA GLU A 87 1.49 11.67 -8.21
C GLU A 87 1.00 10.62 -9.22
N GLU A 88 1.33 10.81 -10.50
CA GLU A 88 1.02 9.89 -11.59
C GLU A 88 1.76 8.55 -11.49
N ASN A 89 2.79 8.47 -10.65
CA ASN A 89 3.55 7.24 -10.43
C ASN A 89 3.12 6.49 -9.17
N ILE A 90 2.13 6.99 -8.43
CA ILE A 90 1.60 6.33 -7.24
C ILE A 90 0.25 5.68 -7.59
N TRP A 91 0.12 4.40 -7.28
CA TRP A 91 -1.10 3.62 -7.48
C TRP A 91 -1.62 3.14 -6.14
N ILE A 92 -2.90 3.35 -5.88
CA ILE A 92 -3.56 2.94 -4.64
C ILE A 92 -4.72 2.01 -4.93
N SER A 93 -4.93 1.02 -4.07
CA SER A 93 -6.09 0.12 -4.16
C SER A 93 -7.15 0.54 -3.16
N LEU A 94 -8.20 1.20 -3.64
CA LEU A 94 -9.29 1.66 -2.78
C LEU A 94 -10.20 0.51 -2.34
N GLU A 95 -10.50 0.48 -1.05
CA GLU A 95 -11.45 -0.45 -0.45
C GLU A 95 -12.77 0.27 -0.14
N ARG A 96 -13.89 -0.31 -0.57
CA ARG A 96 -15.25 0.17 -0.25
C ARG A 96 -16.18 -1.00 0.01
N LYS A 97 -17.31 -0.72 0.65
CA LYS A 97 -18.38 -1.70 0.84
C LYS A 97 -18.95 -2.13 -0.51
N MET A 98 -18.54 -3.30 -0.99
CA MET A 98 -19.11 -3.92 -2.18
C MET A 98 -20.23 -4.88 -1.76
N CYS A 99 -21.38 -4.79 -2.43
CA CYS A 99 -22.46 -5.78 -2.31
C CYS A 99 -22.66 -6.53 -3.61
N CYS A 100 -22.89 -5.82 -4.73
CA CYS A 100 -23.15 -6.48 -6.01
C CYS A 100 -21.88 -6.79 -6.82
N GLY A 101 -20.81 -6.02 -6.67
CA GLY A 101 -19.57 -6.18 -7.46
C GLY A 101 -19.68 -5.87 -8.96
N ILE A 102 -20.87 -5.50 -9.46
CA ILE A 102 -21.17 -5.37 -10.89
C ILE A 102 -21.78 -4.02 -11.29
N GLY A 103 -21.52 -2.97 -10.50
CA GLY A 103 -21.99 -1.60 -10.82
C GLY A 103 -23.49 -1.34 -10.63
N LYS A 104 -24.26 -2.28 -10.06
CA LYS A 104 -25.72 -2.17 -9.93
C LYS A 104 -26.21 -1.43 -8.67
N CYS A 105 -25.59 -1.69 -7.52
CA CYS A 105 -26.16 -1.29 -6.23
C CYS A 105 -25.67 0.06 -5.67
N GLY A 106 -24.59 0.62 -6.22
CA GLY A 106 -24.05 1.90 -5.74
C GLY A 106 -23.32 1.89 -4.38
N HIS A 107 -23.27 0.79 -3.62
CA HIS A 107 -22.60 0.78 -2.30
C HIS A 107 -21.10 1.10 -2.34
N CYS A 108 -20.42 0.77 -3.44
CA CYS A 108 -19.00 1.04 -3.61
C CYS A 108 -18.72 2.39 -4.31
N LYS A 109 -19.75 3.24 -4.44
CA LYS A 109 -19.65 4.48 -5.20
C LYS A 109 -18.92 5.56 -4.39
N ILE A 110 -18.11 6.36 -5.08
CA ILE A 110 -17.50 7.60 -4.59
C ILE A 110 -17.74 8.64 -5.68
N ASN A 111 -18.53 9.67 -5.39
CA ASN A 111 -19.02 10.62 -6.39
C ASN A 111 -19.64 9.91 -7.60
N ASP A 112 -19.09 10.03 -8.80
CA ASP A 112 -19.55 9.37 -10.02
C ASP A 112 -18.87 8.03 -10.31
N VAL A 113 -17.88 7.63 -9.51
CA VAL A 113 -17.03 6.45 -9.72
C VAL A 113 -17.55 5.23 -8.94
N TYR A 114 -17.65 4.08 -9.60
CA TYR A 114 -17.94 2.79 -9.00
C TYR A 114 -16.65 2.00 -8.77
N VAL A 115 -16.17 1.91 -7.53
CA VAL A 115 -14.91 1.19 -7.21
C VAL A 115 -14.90 -0.27 -7.71
N CYS A 116 -16.05 -0.95 -7.77
CA CYS A 116 -16.13 -2.34 -8.28
C CYS A 116 -16.01 -2.50 -9.80
N ILE A 117 -16.19 -1.43 -10.59
CA ILE A 117 -16.11 -1.47 -12.06
C ILE A 117 -14.96 -0.61 -12.56
N ASP A 118 -14.83 0.60 -12.02
CA ASP A 118 -13.82 1.58 -12.42
C ASP A 118 -12.49 1.40 -11.67
N GLY A 119 -12.51 0.65 -10.56
CA GLY A 119 -11.36 0.37 -9.70
C GLY A 119 -11.03 -1.13 -9.63
N PRO A 120 -10.57 -1.64 -8.47
CA PRO A 120 -10.30 -0.94 -7.21
C PRO A 120 -8.98 -0.15 -7.24
N VAL A 121 -8.13 -0.39 -8.24
CA VAL A 121 -6.82 0.24 -8.37
C VAL A 121 -6.94 1.54 -9.15
N PHE A 122 -6.54 2.64 -8.52
CA PHE A 122 -6.56 3.96 -9.11
C PHE A 122 -5.18 4.60 -9.07
N ASN A 123 -4.89 5.39 -10.10
CA ASN A 123 -3.77 6.31 -10.07
C ASN A 123 -4.04 7.41 -9.04
N TYR A 124 -3.06 7.73 -8.19
CA TYR A 124 -3.23 8.68 -7.09
C TYR A 124 -3.61 10.09 -7.57
N ALA A 125 -3.11 10.52 -8.74
CA ALA A 125 -3.47 11.81 -9.34
C ALA A 125 -4.99 11.96 -9.54
N LYS A 126 -5.70 10.84 -9.82
CA LYS A 126 -7.17 10.77 -9.86
C LYS A 126 -7.75 10.47 -8.47
N ALA A 127 -7.17 9.52 -7.74
CA ALA A 127 -7.75 9.03 -6.50
C ALA A 127 -7.81 10.10 -5.40
N LYS A 128 -6.89 11.07 -5.39
CA LYS A 128 -6.89 12.19 -4.42
C LYS A 128 -8.14 13.08 -4.51
N THR A 129 -8.85 13.07 -5.65
CA THR A 129 -10.10 13.82 -5.83
C THR A 129 -11.34 12.99 -5.48
N LEU A 130 -11.18 11.71 -5.16
CA LEU A 130 -12.26 10.81 -4.74
C LEU A 130 -12.46 10.93 -3.22
N ILE A 131 -12.97 12.09 -2.80
CA ILE A 131 -13.28 12.42 -1.41
C ILE A 131 -14.75 12.07 -1.13
N ASP A 132 -15.00 11.47 0.04
CA ASP A 132 -16.32 11.23 0.66
C ASP A 132 -16.38 12.04 1.97
#